data_AF-A0A352B0M3-F1
#
_entry.id   AF-A0A352B0M3-F1
#
_cell.length_a   1.000
_cell.length_b   1.000
_cell.length_c   1.000
_cell.angle_alpha   90.00
_cell.angle_beta   90.00
_cell.angle_gamma   90.00
#
_symmetry.space_group_name_H-M   'P 1'
#
loop_
_entity.id
_entity.type
_entity.pdbx_description
1 polymer ?
#
loop_
_entity_poly.entity_id
_entity_poly.type
_entity_poly.pdbx_seq_one_letter_code
_entity_poly.pdbx_strand_id
1 'polypeptide(L)' 'MAGCLDQGLAADSEQMQQAVQEHYNFCLKFWKPTREAYKSLAMSYVLPSDYRDSYENVREGLGKYIYDAVIEFADQNLA' A
#
# COMPACT_ATOMS: atom_id res chain seq x y z
N MET A 1 4.21 3.74 6.87
CA MET A 1 3.60 4.29 5.62
C MET A 1 3.29 5.78 5.74
N ALA A 2 2.35 6.24 6.58
CA ALA A 2 2.09 7.68 6.74
C ALA A 2 3.35 8.48 7.12
N GLY A 3 4.15 8.00 8.07
CA GLY A 3 5.43 8.63 8.40
C GLY A 3 6.46 8.67 7.26
N CYS A 4 6.36 7.80 6.24
CA CYS A 4 7.22 7.88 5.05
C CYS A 4 6.75 9.01 4.13
N LEU A 5 5.43 9.15 3.97
CA LEU A 5 4.83 10.27 3.24
C LEU A 5 5.11 11.61 3.94
N ASP A 6 5.06 11.65 5.27
CA ASP A 6 5.38 12.85 6.06
C ASP A 6 6.83 13.31 5.85
N GLN A 7 7.75 12.36 5.64
CA GLN A 7 9.16 12.61 5.33
C GLN A 7 9.39 12.93 3.85
N GLY A 8 8.35 12.91 3.01
CA GLY A 8 8.47 13.16 1.57
C GLY A 8 9.21 12.05 0.80
N LEU A 9 9.25 10.84 1.36
CA LEU A 9 9.87 9.70 0.70
C LEU A 9 9.05 9.24 -0.51
N ALA A 10 9.72 8.71 -1.52
CA ALA A 10 9.06 8.14 -2.68
C ALA A 10 8.41 6.78 -2.36
N ALA A 11 7.38 6.40 -3.12
CA ALA A 11 6.62 5.17 -2.90
C ALA A 11 7.46 3.89 -3.09
N ASP A 12 8.52 3.97 -3.91
CA ASP A 12 9.51 2.94 -4.18
C ASP A 12 10.74 3.01 -3.26
N SER A 13 10.81 3.98 -2.33
CA SER A 13 11.91 4.08 -1.38
C SER A 13 12.02 2.82 -0.52
N GLU A 14 13.26 2.44 -0.15
CA GLU A 14 13.52 1.24 0.65
C GLU A 14 12.67 1.20 1.94
N GLN A 15 12.53 2.33 2.62
CA GLN A 15 11.74 2.43 3.86
C GLN A 15 10.23 2.23 3.61
N MET A 16 9.70 2.74 2.49
CA MET A 16 8.31 2.53 2.14
C MET A 16 8.07 1.08 1.69
N GLN A 17 8.97 0.52 0.88
CA GLN A 17 8.89 -0.87 0.43
C GLN A 17 9.02 -1.87 1.58
N GLN A 18 9.85 -1.59 2.58
CA GLN A 18 9.89 -2.38 3.81
C GLN A 18 8.55 -2.33 4.57
N ALA A 19 7.92 -1.15 4.68
CA ALA A 19 6.60 -1.03 5.29
C ALA A 19 5.51 -1.79 4.49
N VAL A 20 5.58 -1.78 3.16
CA VAL A 20 4.69 -2.59 2.30
C VAL A 20 4.94 -4.07 2.50
N GLN A 21 6.18 -4.50 2.63
CA GLN A 21 6.53 -5.89 2.91
C GLN A 21 5.96 -6.35 4.26
N GLU A 22 6.05 -5.53 5.30
CA GLU A 22 5.42 -5.81 6.60
C GLU A 22 3.89 -5.92 6.48
N HIS A 23 3.26 -5.03 5.71
CA HIS A 23 1.83 -5.11 5.41
C HIS A 23 1.46 -6.38 4.64
N TYR A 24 2.23 -6.75 3.62
CA TYR A 24 2.06 -8.00 2.88
C TYR A 24 2.19 -9.23 3.80
N ASN A 25 3.21 -9.26 4.66
CA ASN A 25 3.42 -10.31 5.66
C ASN A 25 2.25 -10.39 6.67
N PHE A 26 1.63 -9.26 7.00
CA PHE A 26 0.41 -9.24 7.78
C PHE A 26 -0.78 -9.85 7.01
N CYS A 27 -0.99 -9.47 5.75
CA CYS A 27 -2.01 -10.06 4.89
C CYS A 27 -1.87 -11.58 4.77
N LEU A 28 -0.63 -12.09 4.66
CA LEU A 28 -0.32 -13.52 4.58
C LEU A 28 -0.84 -14.35 5.77
N LYS A 29 -1.08 -13.72 6.94
CA LYS A 29 -1.67 -14.39 8.10
C LYS A 29 -3.15 -14.74 7.91
N PHE A 30 -3.84 -14.02 7.04
CA PHE A 30 -5.26 -14.20 6.75
C PHE A 30 -5.49 -14.95 5.44
N TRP A 31 -4.70 -14.62 4.41
CA TRP A 31 -4.83 -15.19 3.08
C TRP A 31 -3.53 -15.00 2.30
N LYS A 32 -3.21 -15.93 1.39
CA LYS A 32 -2.08 -15.82 0.46
C LYS A 32 -2.55 -15.27 -0.89
N PRO A 33 -2.46 -13.96 -1.15
CA PRO A 33 -2.87 -13.38 -2.41
C PRO A 33 -1.87 -13.71 -3.52
N THR A 34 -2.36 -13.77 -4.77
CA THR A 34 -1.51 -13.66 -5.97
C THR A 34 -1.10 -12.21 -6.19
N ARG A 35 -0.16 -11.95 -7.12
CA ARG A 35 0.20 -10.59 -7.55
C ARG A 35 -1.04 -9.71 -7.82
N GLU A 36 -1.91 -10.18 -8.69
CA GLU A 36 -3.14 -9.45 -9.09
C GLU A 36 -4.11 -9.26 -7.92
N ALA A 37 -4.26 -10.27 -7.06
CA ALA A 37 -5.11 -10.14 -5.88
C ALA A 37 -4.58 -9.08 -4.90
N TYR A 38 -3.27 -8.99 -4.72
CA TYR A 38 -2.68 -7.97 -3.85
C TYR A 38 -2.83 -6.56 -4.42
N LYS A 39 -2.65 -6.39 -5.74
CA LYS A 39 -2.96 -5.12 -6.43
C LYS A 39 -4.44 -4.75 -6.32
N SER A 40 -5.34 -5.73 -6.47
CA SER A 40 -6.78 -5.51 -6.31
C SER A 40 -7.14 -5.06 -4.89
N LEU A 41 -6.48 -5.59 -3.86
CA LEU A 41 -6.64 -5.10 -2.48
C LEU A 41 -6.27 -3.62 -2.39
N ALA A 42 -5.16 -3.22 -3.04
CA ALA A 42 -4.67 -1.86 -3.05
C ALA A 42 -5.66 -0.87 -3.67
N MET A 43 -6.49 -1.30 -4.62
CA MET A 43 -7.52 -0.45 -5.23
C MET A 43 -8.49 0.12 -4.20
N SER A 44 -8.72 -0.59 -3.08
CA SER A 44 -9.56 -0.10 -1.98
C SER A 44 -9.05 1.22 -1.39
N TYR A 45 -7.76 1.52 -1.51
CA TYR A 45 -7.16 2.78 -1.03
C TYR A 45 -7.37 3.96 -1.98
N VAL A 46 -7.86 3.76 -3.20
CA VAL A 46 -8.05 4.84 -4.19
C VAL A 46 -9.49 4.97 -4.67
N LEU A 47 -10.24 3.87 -4.66
CA LEU A 47 -11.64 3.87 -5.04
C LEU A 47 -12.49 4.68 -4.03
N PRO A 48 -13.46 5.48 -4.51
CA PRO A 48 -14.37 6.23 -3.63
C PRO A 48 -15.08 5.27 -2.66
N SER A 49 -14.71 5.34 -1.39
CA SER A 49 -15.23 4.49 -0.31
C SER A 49 -14.88 5.11 1.03
N ASP A 50 -15.66 4.78 2.07
CA ASP A 50 -15.36 5.19 3.45
C ASP A 50 -13.97 4.72 3.90
N TYR A 51 -13.49 3.61 3.33
CA TYR A 51 -12.15 3.10 3.57
C TYR A 51 -11.09 4.05 3.04
N ARG A 52 -11.15 4.47 1.78
CA ARG A 52 -10.27 5.50 1.23
C ARG A 52 -10.30 6.77 2.08
N ASP A 53 -11.50 7.26 2.38
CA ASP A 53 -11.66 8.53 3.09
C ASP A 53 -11.08 8.47 4.51
N SER A 54 -11.10 7.29 5.15
CA SER A 54 -10.40 7.08 6.42
C SER A 54 -8.89 7.30 6.31
N TYR A 55 -8.25 6.89 5.20
CA TYR A 55 -6.82 7.11 4.97
C TYR A 55 -6.50 8.55 4.60
N GLU A 56 -7.33 9.17 3.75
CA GLU A 56 -7.19 10.59 3.40
C GLU A 56 -7.35 11.51 4.61
N ASN A 57 -8.22 11.15 5.57
CA ASN A 57 -8.35 11.86 6.85
C ASN A 57 -7.12 11.74 7.76
N VAL A 58 -6.33 10.65 7.64
CA VAL A 58 -5.06 10.51 8.38
C VAL A 58 -4.01 11.42 7.78
N ARG A 59 -3.82 11.34 6.46
CA ARG A 59 -2.94 12.21 5.68
C ARG A 59 -3.48 12.31 4.26
N GLU A 60 -3.63 13.55 3.79
CA GLU A 60 -4.02 13.80 2.40
C GLU A 60 -3.01 13.16 1.43
N GLY A 61 -3.53 12.43 0.44
CA GLY A 61 -2.76 11.70 -0.55
C GLY A 61 -2.23 10.33 -0.09
N LEU A 62 -2.50 9.92 1.16
CA LEU A 62 -2.01 8.66 1.70
C LEU A 62 -2.57 7.45 0.96
N GLY A 63 -3.85 7.49 0.56
CA GLY A 63 -4.48 6.36 -0.12
C GLY A 63 -3.78 6.04 -1.45
N LYS A 64 -3.54 7.08 -2.27
CA LYS A 64 -2.80 6.96 -3.52
C LYS A 64 -1.35 6.53 -3.29
N TYR A 65 -0.68 7.10 -2.28
CA TYR A 65 0.71 6.78 -1.97
C TYR A 65 0.90 5.30 -1.59
N ILE A 66 0.00 4.74 -0.77
CA ILE A 66 0.00 3.32 -0.43
C ILE A 66 -0.29 2.47 -1.67
N TYR A 67 -1.26 2.87 -2.49
CA TYR A 67 -1.57 2.18 -3.74
C TYR A 67 -0.32 2.07 -4.63
N ASP A 68 0.34 3.19 -4.95
CA ASP A 68 1.51 3.20 -5.81
C ASP A 68 2.63 2.29 -5.26
N ALA A 69 2.88 2.36 -3.95
CA ALA A 69 3.91 1.54 -3.30
C ALA A 69 3.58 0.03 -3.33
N VAL A 70 2.30 -0.33 -3.19
CA VAL A 70 1.83 -1.72 -3.28
C VAL A 70 1.93 -2.26 -4.69
N ILE A 71 1.59 -1.46 -5.72
CA ILE A 71 1.75 -1.88 -7.12
C ILE A 71 3.21 -2.22 -7.40
N GLU A 72 4.14 -1.34 -7.01
CA GLU A 72 5.58 -1.57 -7.19
C GLU A 72 6.06 -2.83 -6.48
N PHE A 73 5.69 -2.99 -5.19
CA PHE A 73 6.04 -4.19 -4.42
C PHE A 73 5.53 -5.46 -5.09
N ALA A 74 4.27 -5.46 -5.52
CA ALA A 74 3.62 -6.60 -6.15
C ALA A 74 4.34 -7.00 -7.45
N ASP A 75 4.71 -6.03 -8.28
CA ASP A 75 5.38 -6.29 -9.55
C ASP A 75 6.80 -6.82 -9.38
N GLN A 76 7.53 -6.34 -8.38
CA GLN A 76 8.89 -6.77 -8.10
C GLN A 76 8.97 -8.10 -7.35
N ASN A 77 8.05 -8.40 -6.43
CA ASN A 77 8.23 -9.47 -5.44
C ASN A 77 7.25 -10.64 -5.57
N LEU A 78 6.10 -10.47 -6.21
CA LEU A 78 5.06 -11.51 -6.27
C LEU A 78 5.06 -12.17 -7.63
N ALA A 79 4.90 -13.50 -7.68
CA ALA A 79 4.74 -14.24 -8.94
C ALA A 79 3.29 -14.23 -9.44
#